data_AF-A0A7K2A1X5-F1
#
_entry.id   AF-A0A7K2A1X5-F1
#
_cell.length_a   1.000
_cell.length_b   1.000
_cell.length_c   1.000
_cell.angle_alpha   90.00
_cell.angle_beta   90.00
_cell.angle_gamma   90.00
#
_symmetry.space_group_name_H-M   'P 1'
#
loop_
_entity.id
_entity.type
_entity.pdbx_description
1 polymer ?
#
loop_
_entity_poly.entity_id
_entity_poly.type
_entity_poly.pdbx_seq_one_letter_code
_entity_poly.pdbx_strand_id
1 'polypeptide(L)'
;MSRKLVERVSRVVDRRAGRRGFLRKSAMAATAVAVAPVAYAIRPTTAEAAIVHCQRNRCRSSALCCDPYTEFCCKLTGENLCPPGTIVAGWWKVDGSGFCDLNGPSPRYYLDCNFTCHDSCSCRWSDGTCARGCTPAFCDCRGGCDTRKSECTRFRYGQCNQDVCVGPLMCRIVTCVPPWTWDPACATSPVLYDPGTRWHDRPCLHEGFNDVPPKAYYAEAVKWMADEGITTGMKSDLFGPDEPVNRAQFATFVWRYEGQPQVEPSNQFNDVQASAFYSQAVAWMVEQRITTGRTLDRFDPNSNVSRAESIVFVHRLAGEPQGSARIDFSDVGSDAWYRDALAWALEHNIAWWAEHSTFDAEEPATRAEIAALLHGYHLRPSTSPSAVAP
;
A
#
# COMPACT_ATOMS: atom_id res chain seq x y z
N MET A 1 -2.96 -46.92 -11.89
CA MET A 1 -2.17 -45.91 -11.16
C MET A 1 -2.46 -46.03 -9.68
N SER A 2 -1.44 -46.28 -8.86
CA SER A 2 -1.62 -46.74 -7.48
C SER A 2 -2.25 -45.67 -6.58
N ARG A 3 -3.28 -46.07 -5.83
CA ARG A 3 -4.00 -45.32 -4.79
C ARG A 3 -3.06 -44.62 -3.78
N LYS A 4 -1.84 -45.14 -3.60
CA LYS A 4 -0.76 -44.54 -2.79
C LYS A 4 -0.21 -43.21 -3.34
N LEU A 5 -0.27 -42.99 -4.66
CA LEU A 5 0.18 -41.73 -5.29
C LEU A 5 -0.85 -40.63 -5.06
N VAL A 6 -2.14 -40.96 -5.21
CA VAL A 6 -3.26 -40.03 -4.96
C VAL A 6 -3.33 -39.64 -3.47
N GLU A 7 -3.13 -40.58 -2.55
CA GLU A 7 -3.10 -40.28 -1.11
C GLU A 7 -1.86 -39.48 -0.67
N ARG A 8 -0.71 -39.62 -1.35
CA ARG A 8 0.47 -38.78 -1.10
C ARG A 8 0.27 -37.36 -1.63
N VAL A 9 -0.35 -37.22 -2.80
CA VAL A 9 -0.64 -35.89 -3.39
C VAL A 9 -1.73 -35.18 -2.58
N SER A 10 -2.80 -35.87 -2.17
CA SER A 10 -3.82 -35.29 -1.27
C SER A 10 -3.22 -34.88 0.08
N ARG A 11 -2.37 -35.70 0.73
CA ARG A 11 -1.72 -35.31 1.99
C ARG A 11 -0.79 -34.09 1.89
N VAL A 12 -0.21 -33.82 0.73
CA VAL A 12 0.65 -32.64 0.48
C VAL A 12 -0.20 -31.39 0.19
N VAL A 13 -1.37 -31.55 -0.44
CA VAL A 13 -2.33 -30.47 -0.70
C VAL A 13 -3.15 -30.12 0.56
N ASP A 14 -3.58 -31.12 1.31
CA ASP A 14 -4.44 -30.99 2.50
C ASP A 14 -3.68 -30.46 3.73
N ARG A 15 -2.34 -30.66 3.81
CA ARG A 15 -1.52 -30.09 4.90
C ARG A 15 -1.27 -28.58 4.76
N ARG A 16 -1.59 -27.96 3.62
CA ARG A 16 -1.29 -26.54 3.33
C ARG A 16 -2.50 -25.68 2.99
N ALA A 17 -3.73 -26.22 2.99
CA ALA A 17 -4.92 -25.44 2.72
C ALA A 17 -6.07 -25.88 3.64
N GLY A 18 -6.42 -25.04 4.62
CA GLY A 18 -7.68 -25.21 5.35
C GLY A 18 -8.86 -25.25 4.37
N ARG A 19 -10.01 -25.78 4.80
CA ARG A 19 -11.25 -25.94 3.98
C ARG A 19 -11.59 -24.69 3.13
N ARG A 20 -11.37 -23.50 3.69
CA ARG A 20 -11.55 -22.20 3.00
C ARG A 20 -10.54 -21.97 1.87
N GLY A 21 -9.28 -22.37 2.07
CA GLY A 21 -8.22 -22.29 1.06
C GLY A 21 -8.44 -23.27 -0.10
N PHE A 22 -8.93 -24.47 0.18
CA PHE A 22 -9.33 -25.43 -0.86
C PHE A 22 -10.47 -24.87 -1.72
N LEU A 23 -11.55 -24.40 -1.09
CA LEU A 23 -12.71 -23.83 -1.81
C LEU A 23 -12.33 -22.62 -2.68
N ARG A 24 -11.49 -21.71 -2.15
CA ARG A 24 -11.01 -20.53 -2.90
C ARG A 24 -10.18 -20.94 -4.13
N LYS A 25 -9.26 -21.90 -3.99
CA LYS A 25 -8.42 -22.38 -5.10
C LYS A 25 -9.23 -23.11 -6.17
N SER A 26 -10.16 -23.96 -5.75
CA SER A 26 -11.06 -24.69 -6.66
C SER A 26 -11.99 -23.76 -7.41
N ALA A 27 -12.53 -22.73 -6.74
CA ALA A 27 -13.35 -21.71 -7.39
C ALA A 27 -12.56 -20.93 -8.44
N MET A 28 -11.33 -20.49 -8.12
CA MET A 28 -10.48 -19.79 -9.09
C MET A 28 -10.10 -20.66 -10.29
N ALA A 29 -9.75 -21.93 -10.07
CA ALA A 29 -9.46 -22.86 -11.16
C ALA A 29 -10.68 -23.10 -12.07
N ALA A 30 -11.87 -23.27 -11.49
CA ALA A 30 -13.11 -23.41 -12.24
C ALA A 30 -13.42 -22.17 -13.07
N THR A 31 -13.25 -20.97 -12.50
CA THR A 31 -13.40 -19.70 -13.23
C THR A 31 -12.39 -19.58 -14.36
N ALA A 32 -11.13 -19.97 -14.16
CA ALA A 32 -10.11 -19.94 -15.21
C ALA A 32 -10.45 -20.87 -16.38
N VAL A 33 -10.95 -22.08 -16.09
CA VAL A 33 -11.43 -23.02 -17.12
C VAL A 33 -12.64 -22.47 -17.84
N ALA A 34 -13.56 -21.81 -17.15
CA ALA A 34 -14.76 -21.24 -17.76
C ALA A 34 -14.47 -20.02 -18.66
N VAL A 35 -13.56 -19.14 -18.22
CA VAL A 35 -13.36 -17.82 -18.84
C VAL A 35 -12.16 -17.80 -19.80
N ALA A 36 -11.16 -18.65 -19.60
CA ALA A 36 -9.94 -18.71 -20.41
C ALA A 36 -9.42 -20.16 -20.62
N PRO A 37 -10.25 -21.09 -21.12
CA PRO A 37 -9.94 -22.53 -21.15
C PRO A 37 -8.66 -22.86 -21.91
N VAL A 38 -8.49 -22.27 -23.09
CA VAL A 38 -7.33 -22.51 -23.97
C VAL A 38 -6.05 -21.94 -23.37
N ALA A 39 -6.11 -20.75 -22.77
CA ALA A 39 -4.94 -20.13 -22.16
C ALA A 39 -4.49 -20.90 -20.91
N TYR A 40 -5.45 -21.33 -20.08
CA TYR A 40 -5.18 -22.13 -18.87
C TYR A 40 -4.66 -23.53 -19.21
N ALA A 41 -5.07 -24.12 -20.34
CA ALA A 41 -4.60 -25.44 -20.77
C ALA A 41 -3.20 -25.42 -21.42
N ILE A 42 -2.85 -24.34 -22.14
CA ILE A 42 -1.66 -24.31 -23.01
C ILE A 42 -0.49 -23.55 -22.38
N ARG A 43 -0.74 -22.67 -21.39
CA ARG A 43 0.33 -21.88 -20.74
C ARG A 43 0.51 -22.29 -19.28
N PRO A 44 1.75 -22.48 -18.81
CA PRO A 44 2.01 -22.74 -17.40
C PRO A 44 1.85 -21.43 -16.59
N THR A 45 0.62 -21.09 -16.20
CA THR A 45 0.30 -19.92 -15.36
C THR A 45 -0.66 -20.30 -14.22
N THR A 46 -0.82 -19.43 -13.21
CA THR A 46 -1.83 -19.65 -12.17
C THR A 46 -3.25 -19.46 -12.74
N ALA A 47 -4.27 -20.01 -12.06
CA ALA A 47 -5.68 -19.80 -12.46
C ALA A 47 -6.05 -18.31 -12.48
N GLU A 48 -5.57 -17.55 -11.50
CA GLU A 48 -5.72 -16.09 -11.45
C GLU A 48 -5.06 -15.41 -12.66
N ALA A 49 -3.83 -15.80 -13.01
CA ALA A 49 -3.12 -15.30 -14.19
C ALA A 49 -3.84 -15.60 -15.52
N ALA A 50 -4.60 -16.69 -15.59
CA ALA A 50 -5.37 -17.06 -16.77
C ALA A 50 -6.66 -16.24 -16.90
N ILE A 51 -7.28 -15.87 -15.77
CA ILE A 51 -8.49 -15.03 -15.71
C ILE A 51 -8.14 -13.56 -15.97
N VAL A 52 -6.98 -13.11 -15.47
CA VAL A 52 -6.53 -11.73 -15.59
C VAL A 52 -6.15 -11.41 -17.05
N HIS A 53 -6.85 -10.44 -17.63
CA HIS A 53 -6.78 -10.07 -19.05
C HIS A 53 -5.51 -9.25 -19.41
N CYS A 54 -4.35 -9.68 -18.94
CA CYS A 54 -3.04 -9.04 -19.18
C CYS A 54 -2.35 -9.55 -20.46
N GLN A 55 -3.10 -10.29 -21.31
CA GLN A 55 -2.54 -11.08 -22.41
C GLN A 55 -1.96 -10.28 -23.58
N ARG A 56 -2.12 -8.94 -23.61
CA ARG A 56 -1.53 -8.09 -24.65
C ARG A 56 -0.21 -7.40 -24.25
N ASN A 57 0.10 -7.31 -22.96
CA ASN A 57 1.10 -6.33 -22.49
C ASN A 57 2.49 -6.93 -22.18
N ARG A 58 2.76 -8.19 -22.55
CA ARG A 58 4.02 -8.91 -22.28
C ARG A 58 4.46 -8.93 -20.79
N CYS A 59 3.57 -8.59 -19.86
CA CYS A 59 3.87 -8.53 -18.44
C CYS A 59 3.70 -9.88 -17.75
N ARG A 60 4.44 -10.08 -16.65
CA ARG A 60 4.21 -11.20 -15.73
C ARG A 60 2.83 -11.06 -15.11
N SER A 61 2.15 -12.17 -14.83
CA SER A 61 0.80 -12.15 -14.29
C SER A 61 0.66 -11.53 -12.89
N SER A 62 1.78 -11.41 -12.16
CA SER A 62 1.86 -10.75 -10.86
C SER A 62 2.28 -9.28 -10.96
N ALA A 63 2.46 -8.76 -12.18
CA ALA A 63 2.88 -7.38 -12.36
C ALA A 63 1.70 -6.43 -12.08
N LEU A 64 2.00 -5.24 -11.57
CA LEU A 64 0.99 -4.23 -11.23
C LEU A 64 0.09 -3.86 -12.42
N CYS A 65 0.59 -3.94 -13.65
CA CYS A 65 -0.24 -3.74 -14.84
C CYS A 65 -1.38 -4.76 -15.00
N CYS A 66 -1.21 -5.94 -14.41
CA CYS A 66 -2.20 -7.00 -14.45
C CYS A 66 -3.22 -6.89 -13.31
N ASP A 67 -3.10 -5.90 -12.41
CA ASP A 67 -4.05 -5.70 -11.33
C ASP A 67 -5.41 -5.21 -11.84
N PRO A 68 -6.54 -5.64 -11.23
CA PRO A 68 -7.89 -5.28 -11.66
C PRO A 68 -8.34 -3.85 -11.30
N TYR A 69 -7.46 -2.98 -10.77
CA TYR A 69 -7.84 -1.67 -10.23
C TYR A 69 -7.22 -0.51 -11.00
N THR A 70 -7.92 0.63 -11.05
CA THR A 70 -7.59 1.80 -11.88
C THR A 70 -6.88 2.92 -11.10
N GLU A 71 -6.16 3.80 -11.80
CA GLU A 71 -5.29 4.89 -11.28
C GLU A 71 -6.08 6.10 -10.72
N PHE A 72 -5.55 6.79 -9.71
CA PHE A 72 -6.12 8.04 -9.16
C PHE A 72 -5.58 9.29 -9.86
N CYS A 73 -6.39 10.34 -9.89
CA CYS A 73 -5.97 11.63 -10.40
C CYS A 73 -4.92 12.22 -9.44
N CYS A 74 -3.66 12.26 -9.89
CA CYS A 74 -2.53 12.65 -9.04
C CYS A 74 -2.52 14.14 -8.65
N LYS A 75 -3.24 14.96 -9.41
CA LYS A 75 -3.46 16.38 -9.13
C LYS A 75 -4.93 16.71 -9.34
N LEU A 76 -5.61 17.12 -8.27
CA LEU A 76 -6.93 17.72 -8.35
C LEU A 76 -6.75 19.19 -8.66
N THR A 77 -7.36 19.68 -9.73
CA THR A 77 -7.31 21.12 -10.06
C THR A 77 -8.37 21.85 -9.27
N GLY A 78 -7.95 22.67 -8.30
CA GLY A 78 -8.71 23.76 -7.67
C GLY A 78 -9.91 23.38 -6.79
N GLU A 79 -10.74 22.42 -7.21
CA GLU A 79 -12.03 22.11 -6.58
C GLU A 79 -12.42 20.64 -6.82
N ASN A 80 -11.53 19.68 -6.51
CA ASN A 80 -11.75 18.26 -6.77
C ASN A 80 -12.25 17.94 -8.21
N LEU A 81 -11.96 18.80 -9.19
CA LEU A 81 -12.47 18.64 -10.55
C LEU A 81 -11.67 17.60 -11.34
N CYS A 82 -12.35 16.97 -12.30
CA CYS A 82 -11.70 16.12 -13.28
C CYS A 82 -10.69 16.90 -14.15
N PRO A 83 -9.57 16.28 -14.57
CA PRO A 83 -8.59 16.92 -15.43
C PRO A 83 -9.19 17.45 -16.75
N PRO A 84 -8.59 18.47 -17.39
CA PRO A 84 -9.03 18.96 -18.69
C PRO A 84 -9.15 17.85 -19.74
N GLY A 85 -10.21 17.88 -20.56
CA GLY A 85 -10.50 16.85 -21.55
C GLY A 85 -11.20 15.60 -21.00
N THR A 86 -11.64 15.64 -19.74
CA THR A 86 -12.46 14.59 -19.14
C THR A 86 -13.74 15.15 -18.53
N ILE A 87 -14.72 14.27 -18.33
CA ILE A 87 -15.97 14.56 -17.63
C ILE A 87 -16.19 13.55 -16.51
N VAL A 88 -16.94 13.94 -15.48
CA VAL A 88 -17.39 13.01 -14.46
C VAL A 88 -18.46 12.12 -15.07
N ALA A 89 -18.11 10.87 -15.42
CA ALA A 89 -19.10 9.94 -15.97
C ALA A 89 -19.88 9.21 -14.88
N GLY A 90 -19.32 9.07 -13.67
CA GLY A 90 -19.95 8.27 -12.64
C GLY A 90 -19.28 8.37 -11.29
N TRP A 91 -20.04 7.97 -10.26
CA TRP A 91 -19.55 7.92 -8.90
C TRP A 91 -20.28 6.85 -8.08
N TRP A 92 -19.73 6.48 -6.92
CA TRP A 92 -20.41 5.68 -5.90
C TRP A 92 -19.95 6.02 -4.49
N LYS A 93 -20.72 5.58 -3.51
CA LYS A 93 -20.51 5.81 -2.08
C LYS A 93 -19.80 4.62 -1.43
N VAL A 94 -18.92 4.90 -0.49
CA VAL A 94 -18.25 3.93 0.38
C VAL A 94 -18.36 4.43 1.82
N ASP A 95 -19.10 3.71 2.65
CA ASP A 95 -19.31 4.02 4.08
C ASP A 95 -18.24 3.35 4.93
N GLY A 96 -17.97 3.94 6.11
CA GLY A 96 -16.97 3.42 7.05
C GLY A 96 -15.54 3.49 6.51
N SER A 97 -15.22 4.59 5.82
CA SER A 97 -13.86 4.83 5.34
C SER A 97 -13.11 5.75 6.29
N GLY A 98 -12.02 5.24 6.87
CA GLY A 98 -11.09 6.01 7.71
C GLY A 98 -10.55 7.29 7.08
N PHE A 99 -10.67 7.45 5.76
CA PHE A 99 -10.19 8.63 5.03
C PHE A 99 -11.01 9.90 5.33
N CYS A 100 -12.33 9.77 5.52
CA CYS A 100 -13.23 10.91 5.71
C CYS A 100 -13.66 11.10 7.17
N ASP A 101 -13.04 10.39 8.11
CA ASP A 101 -13.50 10.28 9.49
C ASP A 101 -13.06 11.44 10.41
N LEU A 102 -12.58 12.55 9.86
CA LEU A 102 -12.06 13.71 10.60
C LEU A 102 -13.06 14.30 11.62
N ASN A 103 -14.36 14.10 11.43
CA ASN A 103 -15.43 14.55 12.33
C ASN A 103 -16.45 13.44 12.66
N GLY A 104 -16.03 12.17 12.60
CA GLY A 104 -16.91 11.00 12.75
C GLY A 104 -17.14 10.27 11.43
N PRO A 105 -17.74 9.06 11.48
CA PRO A 105 -17.83 8.15 10.34
C PRO A 105 -18.53 8.81 9.17
N SER A 106 -17.75 9.19 8.16
CA SER A 106 -18.26 9.87 6.97
C SER A 106 -17.97 9.02 5.74
N PRO A 107 -18.91 8.96 4.78
CA PRO A 107 -18.63 8.26 3.54
C PRO A 107 -17.53 8.96 2.76
N ARG A 108 -16.71 8.17 2.07
CA ARG A 108 -15.97 8.64 0.92
C ARG A 108 -16.74 8.36 -0.36
N TYR A 109 -16.51 9.20 -1.35
CA TYR A 109 -17.07 9.06 -2.68
C TYR A 109 -15.95 8.95 -3.69
N TYR A 110 -16.14 8.04 -4.63
CA TYR A 110 -15.23 7.85 -5.75
C TYR A 110 -15.86 8.36 -7.01
N LEU A 111 -15.13 9.16 -7.78
CA LEU A 111 -15.59 9.70 -9.05
C LEU A 111 -14.69 9.26 -10.17
N ASP A 112 -15.31 8.81 -11.24
CA ASP A 112 -14.64 8.36 -12.43
C ASP A 112 -14.59 9.52 -13.45
N CYS A 113 -13.37 9.99 -13.71
CA CYS A 113 -13.09 10.99 -14.75
C CYS A 113 -12.81 10.27 -16.06
N ASN A 114 -13.73 10.42 -17.00
CA ASN A 114 -13.71 9.72 -18.27
C ASN A 114 -13.35 10.67 -19.40
N PHE A 115 -12.60 10.18 -20.39
CA PHE A 115 -12.39 10.94 -21.61
C PHE A 115 -13.73 11.29 -22.26
N THR A 116 -13.81 12.49 -22.84
CA THR A 116 -14.89 12.81 -23.78
C THR A 116 -14.62 12.12 -25.12
N CYS A 117 -15.67 11.75 -25.83
CA CYS A 117 -15.51 11.28 -27.21
C CYS A 117 -15.11 12.44 -28.12
N HIS A 118 -14.34 12.16 -29.17
CA HIS A 118 -14.16 13.12 -30.26
C HIS A 118 -15.51 13.47 -30.93
N ASP A 119 -15.69 14.75 -31.28
CA ASP A 119 -16.93 15.29 -31.86
C ASP A 119 -17.39 14.57 -33.14
N SER A 120 -16.47 13.94 -33.87
CA SER A 120 -16.74 13.21 -35.10
C SER A 120 -17.21 11.76 -34.88
N CYS A 121 -17.39 11.32 -33.63
CA CYS A 121 -17.68 9.93 -33.31
C CYS A 121 -19.08 9.72 -32.71
N SER A 122 -19.77 8.68 -33.18
CA SER A 122 -21.04 8.22 -32.62
C SER A 122 -20.85 7.24 -31.46
N CYS A 123 -21.76 7.25 -30.48
CA CYS A 123 -21.78 6.28 -29.38
C CYS A 123 -22.19 4.88 -29.84
N ARG A 124 -21.74 3.88 -29.10
CA ARG A 124 -22.38 2.56 -29.15
C ARG A 124 -23.61 2.61 -28.25
N TRP A 125 -24.80 2.61 -28.86
CA TRP A 125 -26.08 2.83 -28.17
C TRP A 125 -26.39 1.78 -27.09
N SER A 126 -25.72 0.63 -27.08
CA SER A 126 -25.94 -0.44 -26.11
C SER A 126 -25.26 -0.22 -24.75
N ASP A 127 -24.21 0.60 -24.68
CA ASP A 127 -23.41 0.78 -23.46
C ASP A 127 -23.02 2.24 -23.16
N GLY A 128 -23.42 3.20 -23.99
CA GLY A 128 -23.12 4.63 -23.78
C GLY A 128 -21.64 4.99 -24.01
N THR A 129 -20.84 4.10 -24.63
CA THR A 129 -19.40 4.30 -24.77
C THR A 129 -18.97 4.72 -26.18
N CYS A 130 -17.87 5.48 -26.27
CA CYS A 130 -17.27 5.81 -27.57
C CYS A 130 -16.77 4.55 -28.29
N ALA A 131 -16.83 4.57 -29.63
CA ALA A 131 -16.18 3.55 -30.45
C ALA A 131 -14.65 3.55 -30.25
N ARG A 132 -13.99 2.44 -30.59
CA ARG A 132 -12.54 2.28 -30.45
C ARG A 132 -11.82 3.25 -31.41
N GLY A 133 -10.85 4.02 -30.91
CA GLY A 133 -10.17 5.06 -31.69
C GLY A 133 -10.83 6.45 -31.64
N CYS A 134 -11.96 6.58 -30.93
CA CYS A 134 -12.64 7.85 -30.69
C CYS A 134 -12.18 8.57 -29.41
N THR A 135 -11.09 8.10 -28.83
CA THR A 135 -10.43 8.67 -27.65
C THR A 135 -8.93 8.44 -27.79
N PRO A 136 -8.07 9.27 -27.20
CA PRO A 136 -6.63 9.01 -27.12
C PRO A 136 -6.28 7.78 -26.26
N ALA A 137 -7.27 7.12 -25.66
CA ALA A 137 -7.06 5.97 -24.80
C ALA A 137 -6.55 4.72 -25.53
N PHE A 138 -5.49 4.11 -25.01
CA PHE A 138 -4.89 2.89 -25.58
C PHE A 138 -5.07 1.65 -24.71
N CYS A 139 -5.48 1.82 -23.45
CA CYS A 139 -5.62 0.73 -22.47
C CYS A 139 -4.32 -0.09 -22.38
N ASP A 140 -3.27 0.52 -21.81
CA ASP A 140 -1.93 -0.05 -21.72
C ASP A 140 -1.27 0.16 -20.34
N CYS A 141 -0.15 -0.50 -20.08
CA CYS A 141 0.66 -0.28 -18.88
C CYS A 141 1.41 1.05 -19.02
N ARG A 142 1.00 2.06 -18.25
CA ARG A 142 1.57 3.40 -18.36
C ARG A 142 3.01 3.47 -17.83
N GLY A 143 3.99 3.23 -18.69
CA GLY A 143 5.40 3.24 -18.30
C GLY A 143 5.97 1.85 -17.95
N GLY A 144 5.24 0.77 -18.26
CA GLY A 144 5.73 -0.60 -18.15
C GLY A 144 5.02 -1.46 -17.11
N CYS A 145 5.47 -2.70 -16.92
CA CYS A 145 4.73 -3.71 -16.16
C CYS A 145 4.53 -3.40 -14.67
N ASP A 146 5.38 -2.55 -14.10
CA ASP A 146 5.32 -2.13 -12.70
C ASP A 146 4.31 -0.97 -12.48
N THR A 147 3.66 -0.54 -13.55
CA THR A 147 2.59 0.47 -13.52
C THR A 147 1.26 -0.18 -13.80
N ARG A 148 0.19 0.30 -13.16
CA ARG A 148 -1.15 -0.21 -13.39
C ARG A 148 -1.63 0.18 -14.78
N LYS A 149 -2.54 -0.62 -15.31
CA LYS A 149 -3.21 -0.33 -16.57
C LYS A 149 -4.12 0.89 -16.40
N SER A 150 -3.94 1.91 -17.23
CA SER A 150 -4.85 3.06 -17.30
C SER A 150 -5.79 2.92 -18.49
N GLU A 151 -6.88 3.69 -18.51
CA GLU A 151 -7.73 3.85 -19.71
C GLU A 151 -8.41 2.56 -20.21
N CYS A 152 -8.60 1.58 -19.32
CA CYS A 152 -9.17 0.28 -19.64
C CYS A 152 -10.60 0.10 -19.16
N THR A 153 -10.87 0.60 -17.97
CA THR A 153 -12.19 0.53 -17.37
C THR A 153 -13.02 1.63 -17.99
N ARG A 154 -14.17 1.30 -18.56
CA ARG A 154 -15.01 2.31 -19.22
C ARG A 154 -15.99 2.93 -18.26
N PHE A 155 -16.67 2.11 -17.49
CA PHE A 155 -17.69 2.60 -16.59
C PHE A 155 -17.98 1.49 -15.59
N ARG A 156 -17.86 1.76 -14.28
CA ARG A 156 -18.27 0.77 -13.27
C ARG A 156 -19.74 0.96 -12.98
N TYR A 157 -20.13 2.09 -12.41
CA TYR A 157 -21.50 2.52 -12.14
C TYR A 157 -21.48 4.03 -11.83
N GLY A 158 -22.58 4.75 -12.03
CA GLY A 158 -22.58 6.19 -11.74
C GLY A 158 -23.92 6.88 -11.85
N GLN A 159 -24.05 8.03 -11.20
CA GLN A 159 -25.25 8.88 -11.26
C GLN A 159 -24.95 10.25 -11.87
N CYS A 160 -23.76 10.47 -12.44
CA CYS A 160 -23.46 11.66 -13.24
C CYS A 160 -23.59 11.31 -14.71
N ASN A 161 -24.05 12.25 -15.55
CA ASN A 161 -23.78 12.22 -16.99
C ASN A 161 -24.08 10.86 -17.67
N GLN A 162 -25.15 10.16 -17.24
CA GLN A 162 -25.52 8.81 -17.72
C GLN A 162 -25.96 8.81 -19.20
N ASP A 163 -26.40 9.95 -19.70
CA ASP A 163 -26.98 10.12 -21.03
C ASP A 163 -25.97 10.66 -22.07
N VAL A 164 -24.70 10.84 -21.69
CA VAL A 164 -23.65 11.30 -22.60
C VAL A 164 -22.67 10.19 -22.95
N CYS A 165 -22.07 10.35 -24.12
CA CYS A 165 -21.06 9.44 -24.63
C CYS A 165 -19.76 9.56 -23.83
N VAL A 166 -19.33 8.46 -23.20
CA VAL A 166 -18.11 8.47 -22.38
C VAL A 166 -17.04 7.55 -22.93
N GLY A 167 -15.80 8.03 -22.90
CA GLY A 167 -14.60 7.26 -23.18
C GLY A 167 -14.19 6.41 -21.97
N PRO A 168 -13.03 5.73 -22.05
CA PRO A 168 -12.47 5.05 -20.90
C PRO A 168 -12.15 6.01 -19.73
N LEU A 169 -12.14 5.46 -18.52
CA LEU A 169 -11.73 6.14 -17.30
C LEU A 169 -10.25 6.51 -17.42
N MET A 170 -9.97 7.81 -17.38
CA MET A 170 -8.62 8.35 -17.32
C MET A 170 -8.07 8.17 -15.90
N CYS A 171 -8.78 8.68 -14.91
CA CYS A 171 -8.39 8.60 -13.51
C CYS A 171 -9.60 8.72 -12.57
N ARG A 172 -9.39 8.36 -11.30
CA ARG A 172 -10.41 8.43 -10.26
C ARG A 172 -10.09 9.50 -9.23
N ILE A 173 -11.12 10.17 -8.72
CA ILE A 173 -11.03 11.15 -7.63
C ILE A 173 -11.64 10.54 -6.37
N VAL A 174 -11.03 10.80 -5.21
CA VAL A 174 -11.62 10.50 -3.90
C VAL A 174 -12.01 11.82 -3.25
N THR A 175 -13.22 11.90 -2.73
CA THR A 175 -13.70 13.07 -2.00
C THR A 175 -14.52 12.66 -0.79
N CYS A 176 -14.51 13.51 0.24
CA CYS A 176 -15.42 13.42 1.39
C CYS A 176 -16.69 14.25 1.19
N VAL A 177 -16.74 15.03 0.10
CA VAL A 177 -17.87 15.89 -0.24
C VAL A 177 -18.78 15.15 -1.23
N PRO A 178 -20.10 15.10 -1.01
CA PRO A 178 -20.99 14.34 -1.87
C PRO A 178 -20.98 14.82 -3.34
N PRO A 179 -20.93 13.91 -4.33
CA PRO A 179 -20.73 14.30 -5.71
C PRO A 179 -21.85 15.07 -6.41
N TRP A 180 -22.96 15.34 -5.76
CA TRP A 180 -24.05 16.15 -6.32
C TRP A 180 -24.00 17.61 -5.82
N THR A 181 -23.04 17.94 -4.95
CA THR A 181 -22.92 19.28 -4.37
C THR A 181 -22.05 20.24 -5.19
N TRP A 182 -21.11 19.69 -5.97
CA TRP A 182 -20.17 20.39 -6.88
C TRP A 182 -20.55 20.34 -8.37
N ASP A 183 -21.30 19.32 -8.81
CA ASP A 183 -21.60 19.01 -10.20
C ASP A 183 -23.09 18.70 -10.28
N PRO A 184 -23.88 19.60 -10.88
CA PRO A 184 -25.33 19.43 -10.98
C PRO A 184 -25.73 18.28 -11.94
N ALA A 185 -24.80 17.76 -12.76
CA ALA A 185 -25.06 16.61 -13.60
C ALA A 185 -25.13 15.29 -12.82
N CYS A 186 -24.74 15.31 -11.54
CA CYS A 186 -24.76 14.16 -10.65
C CYS A 186 -26.04 14.11 -9.82
N ALA A 187 -26.77 12.99 -9.89
CA ALA A 187 -28.02 12.79 -9.17
C ALA A 187 -27.81 12.17 -7.77
N THR A 188 -28.76 12.43 -6.86
CA THR A 188 -28.79 11.92 -5.48
C THR A 188 -29.38 10.51 -5.35
N SER A 189 -29.86 9.88 -6.43
CA SER A 189 -30.66 8.65 -6.36
C SER A 189 -30.52 7.74 -7.60
N PRO A 190 -30.49 6.40 -7.45
CA PRO A 190 -30.11 5.66 -6.24
C PRO A 190 -28.59 5.63 -6.11
N VAL A 191 -28.08 6.06 -4.95
CA VAL A 191 -26.66 5.96 -4.63
C VAL A 191 -26.28 4.48 -4.50
N LEU A 192 -25.39 4.01 -5.38
CA LEU A 192 -24.86 2.66 -5.31
C LEU A 192 -23.75 2.57 -4.26
N TYR A 193 -23.73 1.45 -3.54
CA TYR A 193 -22.88 1.22 -2.39
C TYR A 193 -21.96 0.02 -2.62
N ASP A 194 -20.65 0.22 -2.53
CA ASP A 194 -19.65 -0.86 -2.65
C ASP A 194 -18.53 -0.72 -1.60
N PRO A 195 -18.64 -1.40 -0.44
CA PRO A 195 -17.64 -1.32 0.61
C PRO A 195 -16.34 -2.06 0.26
N GLY A 196 -16.34 -2.93 -0.76
CA GLY A 196 -15.15 -3.65 -1.22
C GLY A 196 -14.14 -2.72 -1.88
N THR A 197 -14.63 -1.63 -2.50
CA THR A 197 -13.78 -0.61 -3.12
C THR A 197 -13.01 0.24 -2.12
N ARG A 198 -13.21 0.06 -0.81
CA ARG A 198 -12.41 0.76 0.20
C ARG A 198 -10.92 0.37 0.24
N TRP A 199 -10.55 -0.65 -0.52
CA TRP A 199 -9.17 -1.12 -0.68
C TRP A 199 -8.66 -0.90 -2.10
N HIS A 200 -9.37 -0.08 -2.88
CA HIS A 200 -9.04 0.25 -4.26
C HIS A 200 -8.30 1.58 -4.37
N ASP A 201 -7.82 2.14 -3.26
CA ASP A 201 -6.91 3.28 -3.20
C ASP A 201 -5.46 2.82 -3.39
N ARG A 202 -4.83 3.28 -4.47
CA ARG A 202 -3.37 3.33 -4.57
C ARG A 202 -2.95 4.78 -4.32
N PRO A 203 -1.88 5.02 -3.55
CA PRO A 203 -1.19 6.31 -3.59
C PRO A 203 -0.82 6.67 -5.04
N CYS A 204 -0.73 7.97 -5.34
CA CYS A 204 -0.26 8.43 -6.65
C CYS A 204 1.11 7.80 -6.95
N LEU A 205 1.38 7.46 -8.22
CA LEU A 205 2.75 7.13 -8.65
C LEU A 205 3.60 8.38 -8.41
N HIS A 206 4.34 8.37 -7.31
CA HIS A 206 5.16 9.49 -6.89
C HIS A 206 6.39 9.55 -7.81
N GLU A 207 6.65 10.68 -8.46
CA GLU A 207 7.88 10.88 -9.25
C GLU A 207 9.15 11.00 -8.37
N GLY A 208 9.03 10.75 -7.07
CA GLY A 208 10.05 11.06 -6.06
C GLY A 208 9.77 12.40 -5.38
N PHE A 209 10.37 12.64 -4.21
CA PHE A 209 10.23 13.92 -3.51
C PHE A 209 11.29 14.89 -4.04
N ASN A 210 10.94 16.17 -4.17
CA ASN A 210 11.79 17.20 -4.77
C ASN A 210 13.11 17.39 -3.99
N ASP A 211 13.07 17.14 -2.68
CA ASP A 211 14.18 17.21 -1.75
C ASP A 211 14.92 15.87 -1.57
N VAL A 212 14.66 14.89 -2.43
CA VAL A 212 15.38 13.60 -2.44
C VAL A 212 16.20 13.49 -3.73
N PRO A 213 17.50 13.83 -3.69
CA PRO A 213 18.37 13.69 -4.85
C PRO A 213 18.41 12.23 -5.34
N PRO A 214 18.34 11.95 -6.66
CA PRO A 214 18.28 10.57 -7.17
C PRO A 214 19.47 9.67 -6.80
N LYS A 215 20.61 10.26 -6.45
CA LYS A 215 21.83 9.56 -6.02
C LYS A 215 22.06 9.60 -4.51
N ALA A 216 21.12 10.17 -3.75
CA ALA A 216 21.19 10.13 -2.31
C ALA A 216 21.10 8.68 -1.84
N TYR A 217 21.82 8.40 -0.77
CA TYR A 217 21.96 7.08 -0.18
C TYR A 217 20.57 6.47 0.15
N TYR A 218 19.63 7.32 0.56
CA TYR A 218 18.27 6.96 0.96
C TYR A 218 17.25 7.04 -0.19
N ALA A 219 17.63 7.43 -1.41
CA ALA A 219 16.67 7.72 -2.48
C ALA A 219 15.79 6.51 -2.84
N GLU A 220 16.40 5.33 -2.96
CA GLU A 220 15.67 4.08 -3.24
C GLU A 220 14.73 3.71 -2.09
N ALA A 221 15.22 3.80 -0.84
CA ALA A 221 14.44 3.52 0.35
C ALA A 221 13.22 4.43 0.47
N VAL A 222 13.40 5.73 0.23
CA VAL A 222 12.30 6.71 0.26
C VAL A 222 11.28 6.43 -0.84
N LYS A 223 11.75 6.12 -2.06
CA LYS A 223 10.87 5.74 -3.17
C LYS A 223 10.05 4.49 -2.81
N TRP A 224 10.70 3.45 -2.29
CA TRP A 224 10.04 2.22 -1.84
C TRP A 224 8.99 2.51 -0.76
N MET A 225 9.34 3.29 0.28
CA MET A 225 8.37 3.66 1.32
C MET A 225 7.16 4.41 0.76
N ALA A 226 7.34 5.26 -0.25
CA ALA A 226 6.25 5.99 -0.88
C ALA A 226 5.38 5.06 -1.73
N ASP A 227 6.00 4.18 -2.52
CA ASP A 227 5.32 3.22 -3.40
C ASP A 227 4.49 2.20 -2.61
N GLU A 228 4.98 1.76 -1.44
CA GLU A 228 4.29 0.86 -0.50
C GLU A 228 3.31 1.58 0.44
N GLY A 229 3.19 2.91 0.34
CA GLY A 229 2.29 3.71 1.19
C GLY A 229 2.71 3.78 2.67
N ILE A 230 3.97 3.48 2.98
CA ILE A 230 4.54 3.58 4.33
C ILE A 230 4.72 5.06 4.71
N THR A 231 5.19 5.89 3.77
CA THR A 231 5.32 7.33 3.94
C THR A 231 4.45 8.10 2.95
N THR A 232 3.99 9.28 3.38
CA THR A 232 3.27 10.25 2.55
C THR A 232 4.09 11.54 2.37
N GLY A 233 5.35 11.56 2.81
CA GLY A 233 6.14 12.79 2.92
C GLY A 233 5.72 13.69 4.08
N MET A 234 6.38 14.83 4.21
CA MET A 234 6.03 15.94 5.11
C MET A 234 5.00 16.87 4.45
N LYS A 235 5.10 17.03 3.13
CA LYS A 235 4.16 17.72 2.25
C LYS A 235 4.04 16.92 0.95
N SER A 236 3.14 17.34 0.05
CA SER A 236 2.86 16.63 -1.21
C SER A 236 4.08 16.35 -2.08
N ASP A 237 5.15 17.13 -1.94
CA ASP A 237 6.36 17.07 -2.77
C ASP A 237 7.68 17.05 -1.97
N LEU A 238 7.61 17.07 -0.62
CA LEU A 238 8.78 17.08 0.25
C LEU A 238 8.79 15.90 1.21
N PHE A 239 9.92 15.20 1.27
CA PHE A 239 10.17 14.12 2.21
C PHE A 239 10.70 14.63 3.55
N GLY A 240 11.56 15.65 3.54
CA GLY A 240 12.32 16.17 4.68
C GLY A 240 13.39 15.19 5.16
N PRO A 241 14.38 14.79 4.34
CA PRO A 241 15.31 13.71 4.69
C PRO A 241 16.09 13.95 5.99
N ASP A 242 16.46 15.20 6.28
CA ASP A 242 17.26 15.56 7.45
C ASP A 242 16.40 15.89 8.69
N GLU A 243 15.08 15.89 8.56
CA GLU A 243 14.19 16.17 9.68
C GLU A 243 14.20 14.99 10.67
N PRO A 244 14.25 15.24 11.99
CA PRO A 244 14.15 14.18 12.99
C PRO A 244 12.75 13.56 12.99
N VAL A 245 12.70 12.26 13.27
CA VAL A 245 11.44 11.52 13.38
C VAL A 245 11.01 11.47 14.83
N ASN A 246 9.75 11.82 15.12
CA ASN A 246 9.19 11.59 16.44
C ASN A 246 8.66 10.16 16.61
N ARG A 247 8.50 9.72 17.85
CA ARG A 247 8.09 8.35 18.18
C ARG A 247 6.73 7.97 17.59
N ALA A 248 5.79 8.90 17.49
CA ALA A 248 4.49 8.70 16.84
C ALA A 248 4.62 8.42 15.33
N GLN A 249 5.45 9.19 14.63
CA GLN A 249 5.74 9.00 13.21
C GLN A 249 6.44 7.68 12.97
N PHE A 250 7.47 7.34 13.78
CA PHE A 250 8.16 6.06 13.69
C PHE A 250 7.19 4.89 13.85
N ALA A 251 6.34 4.92 14.88
CA ALA A 251 5.34 3.89 15.11
C ALA A 251 4.39 3.73 13.92
N THR A 252 3.97 4.85 13.33
CA THR A 252 3.09 4.86 12.16
C THR A 252 3.77 4.22 10.94
N PHE A 253 5.07 4.47 10.72
CA PHE A 253 5.81 3.82 9.62
C PHE A 253 5.89 2.30 9.80
N VAL A 254 6.23 1.83 10.99
CA VAL A 254 6.32 0.38 11.26
C VAL A 254 4.94 -0.29 11.11
N TRP A 255 3.89 0.33 11.64
CA TRP A 255 2.53 -0.20 11.52
C TRP A 255 2.03 -0.24 10.07
N ARG A 256 2.36 0.78 9.26
CA ARG A 256 2.04 0.78 7.82
C ARG A 256 2.83 -0.26 7.04
N TYR A 257 4.11 -0.44 7.38
CA TYR A 257 4.95 -1.48 6.82
C TYR A 257 4.35 -2.89 7.04
N GLU A 258 3.75 -3.14 8.20
CA GLU A 258 3.04 -4.41 8.51
C GLU A 258 1.61 -4.48 7.94
N GLY A 259 1.22 -3.55 7.07
CA GLY A 259 -0.07 -3.58 6.39
C GLY A 259 -1.25 -3.05 7.22
N GLN A 260 -0.99 -2.18 8.20
CA GLN A 260 -2.00 -1.49 9.02
C GLN A 260 -3.00 -2.44 9.72
N PRO A 261 -2.50 -3.44 10.47
CA PRO A 261 -3.35 -4.39 11.20
C PRO A 261 -4.30 -3.64 12.13
N GLN A 262 -5.57 -4.03 12.07
CA GLN A 262 -6.63 -3.43 12.86
C GLN A 262 -6.53 -3.93 14.30
N VAL A 263 -6.35 -3.00 15.24
CA VAL A 263 -6.30 -3.25 16.68
C VAL A 263 -7.13 -2.20 17.39
N GLU A 264 -7.65 -2.55 18.56
CA GLU A 264 -8.32 -1.57 19.42
C GLU A 264 -7.28 -0.60 20.02
N PRO A 265 -7.58 0.70 20.15
CA PRO A 265 -6.68 1.64 20.80
C PRO A 265 -6.32 1.18 22.22
N SER A 266 -5.03 1.26 22.54
CA SER A 266 -4.52 0.91 23.87
C SER A 266 -4.79 2.03 24.86
N ASN A 267 -5.32 1.69 26.03
CA ASN A 267 -5.47 2.61 27.16
C ASN A 267 -4.25 2.57 28.11
N GLN A 268 -3.14 1.95 27.70
CA GLN A 268 -1.96 1.82 28.56
C GLN A 268 -1.27 3.16 28.82
N PHE A 269 -1.21 4.04 27.82
CA PHE A 269 -0.45 5.28 27.89
C PHE A 269 -1.38 6.48 27.98
N ASN A 270 -1.21 7.30 29.03
CA ASN A 270 -2.10 8.45 29.27
C ASN A 270 -1.87 9.61 28.29
N ASP A 271 -0.73 9.61 27.58
CA ASP A 271 -0.35 10.60 26.57
C ASP A 271 -0.67 10.15 25.13
N VAL A 272 -1.38 9.04 24.95
CA VAL A 272 -1.87 8.56 23.65
C VAL A 272 -3.39 8.67 23.61
N GLN A 273 -3.89 9.70 22.95
CA GLN A 273 -5.33 9.89 22.78
C GLN A 273 -5.86 8.89 21.74
N ALA A 274 -7.04 8.29 21.99
CA ALA A 274 -7.63 7.31 21.09
C ALA A 274 -7.86 7.85 19.65
N SER A 275 -8.15 9.14 19.52
CA SER A 275 -8.34 9.83 18.23
C SER A 275 -7.05 10.26 17.53
N ALA A 276 -5.87 10.08 18.16
CA ALA A 276 -4.61 10.45 17.55
C ALA A 276 -4.31 9.55 16.34
N PHE A 277 -3.71 10.11 15.28
CA PHE A 277 -3.43 9.37 14.03
C PHE A 277 -2.51 8.14 14.23
N TYR A 278 -1.74 8.12 15.32
CA TYR A 278 -0.80 7.06 15.70
C TYR A 278 -1.36 6.11 16.76
N SER A 279 -2.59 6.29 17.24
CA SER A 279 -3.13 5.53 18.39
C SER A 279 -3.16 4.02 18.11
N GLN A 280 -3.64 3.61 16.94
CA GLN A 280 -3.66 2.21 16.50
C GLN A 280 -2.25 1.65 16.29
N ALA A 281 -1.34 2.46 15.72
CA ALA A 281 0.04 2.06 15.52
C ALA A 281 0.74 1.75 16.84
N VAL A 282 0.57 2.62 17.85
CA VAL A 282 1.11 2.41 19.20
C VAL A 282 0.47 1.19 19.86
N ALA A 283 -0.86 1.05 19.78
CA ALA A 283 -1.57 -0.09 20.34
C ALA A 283 -1.07 -1.41 19.76
N TRP A 284 -0.87 -1.47 18.45
CA TRP A 284 -0.36 -2.65 17.77
C TRP A 284 1.10 -2.94 18.17
N MET A 285 1.96 -1.93 18.24
CA MET A 285 3.34 -2.12 18.69
C MET A 285 3.43 -2.62 20.14
N VAL A 286 2.51 -2.22 21.01
CA VAL A 286 2.39 -2.76 22.38
C VAL A 286 1.97 -4.23 22.35
N GLU A 287 0.94 -4.56 21.57
CA GLU A 287 0.44 -5.94 21.44
C GLU A 287 1.54 -6.88 20.92
N GLN A 288 2.33 -6.43 19.95
CA GLN A 288 3.47 -7.17 19.42
C GLN A 288 4.74 -7.09 20.28
N ARG A 289 4.68 -6.41 21.44
CA ARG A 289 5.81 -6.19 22.36
C ARG A 289 7.03 -5.51 21.72
N ILE A 290 6.79 -4.71 20.68
CA ILE A 290 7.82 -3.89 20.03
C ILE A 290 8.17 -2.69 20.92
N THR A 291 7.18 -2.14 21.63
CA THR A 291 7.39 -1.04 22.59
C THR A 291 6.71 -1.33 23.93
N THR A 292 7.34 -0.85 25.00
CA THR A 292 6.79 -0.85 26.37
C THR A 292 6.48 0.55 26.88
N GLY A 293 6.66 1.58 26.05
CA GLY A 293 6.62 2.99 26.47
C GLY A 293 7.96 3.46 27.05
N ARG A 294 8.05 4.79 27.28
CA ARG A 294 9.18 5.41 28.01
C ARG A 294 9.05 5.17 29.52
N THR A 295 7.81 5.15 30.01
CA THR A 295 7.44 4.66 31.34
C THR A 295 6.29 3.66 31.18
N LEU A 296 5.84 3.07 32.28
CA LEU A 296 4.69 2.16 32.28
C LEU A 296 3.40 2.80 31.73
N ASP A 297 3.27 4.12 31.85
CA ASP A 297 2.06 4.90 31.55
C ASP A 297 2.29 6.08 30.59
N ARG A 298 3.46 6.18 29.96
CA ARG A 298 3.80 7.20 28.94
C ARG A 298 4.51 6.60 27.74
N PHE A 299 4.03 6.95 26.55
CA PHE A 299 4.68 6.61 25.28
C PHE A 299 5.68 7.68 24.81
N ASP A 300 5.38 8.93 25.14
CA ASP A 300 6.05 10.16 24.69
C ASP A 300 6.05 10.36 23.16
N PRO A 301 4.86 10.55 22.54
CA PRO A 301 4.71 10.52 21.08
C PRO A 301 5.43 11.65 20.33
N ASN A 302 5.66 12.79 20.98
CA ASN A 302 6.22 13.99 20.35
C ASN A 302 7.75 14.06 20.48
N SER A 303 8.36 13.29 21.37
CA SER A 303 9.80 13.20 21.47
C SER A 303 10.40 12.49 20.25
N ASN A 304 11.58 12.94 19.86
CA ASN A 304 12.34 12.30 18.78
C ASN A 304 12.74 10.88 19.18
N VAL A 305 12.66 9.96 18.24
CA VAL A 305 13.20 8.61 18.41
C VAL A 305 14.71 8.67 18.19
N SER A 306 15.49 8.07 19.09
CA SER A 306 16.94 8.02 18.92
C SER A 306 17.34 6.93 17.92
N ARG A 307 18.59 6.98 17.42
CA ARG A 307 19.15 5.91 16.57
C ARG A 307 19.09 4.55 17.25
N ALA A 308 19.44 4.48 18.53
CA ALA A 308 19.37 3.25 19.32
C ALA A 308 17.93 2.72 19.47
N GLU A 309 16.98 3.60 19.81
CA GLU A 309 15.57 3.20 19.93
C GLU A 309 15.02 2.66 18.61
N SER A 310 15.36 3.30 17.49
CA SER A 310 14.91 2.91 16.16
C SER A 310 15.36 1.49 15.80
N ILE A 311 16.64 1.17 16.04
CA ILE A 311 17.19 -0.17 15.78
C ILE A 311 16.55 -1.20 16.72
N VAL A 312 16.39 -0.89 18.01
CA VAL A 312 15.77 -1.81 18.97
C VAL A 312 14.32 -2.12 18.62
N PHE A 313 13.54 -1.14 18.15
CA PHE A 313 12.18 -1.41 17.69
C PHE A 313 12.15 -2.33 16.47
N VAL A 314 13.04 -2.12 15.49
CA VAL A 314 13.11 -3.00 14.31
C VAL A 314 13.64 -4.40 14.66
N HIS A 315 14.54 -4.50 15.64
CA HIS A 315 15.04 -5.78 16.17
C HIS A 315 13.94 -6.56 16.89
N ARG A 316 13.11 -5.89 17.71
CA ARG A 316 11.93 -6.50 18.34
C ARG A 316 10.89 -6.93 17.31
N LEU A 317 10.65 -6.11 16.29
CA LEU A 317 9.83 -6.48 15.14
C LEU A 317 10.35 -7.75 14.45
N ALA A 318 11.66 -7.96 14.42
CA ALA A 318 12.29 -9.16 13.90
C ALA A 318 12.18 -10.40 14.82
N GLY A 319 11.65 -10.26 16.03
CA GLY A 319 11.63 -11.31 17.05
C GLY A 319 12.93 -11.43 17.85
N GLU A 320 13.70 -10.35 17.96
CA GLU A 320 14.95 -10.24 18.73
C GLU A 320 15.99 -11.34 18.41
N PRO A 321 16.32 -11.58 17.12
CA PRO A 321 17.34 -12.55 16.74
C PRO A 321 18.72 -12.11 17.26
N GLN A 322 19.52 -13.08 17.71
CA GLN A 322 20.87 -12.80 18.21
C GLN A 322 21.75 -12.19 17.12
N GLY A 323 22.50 -11.14 17.46
CA GLY A 323 23.51 -10.54 16.59
C GLY A 323 24.91 -11.07 16.88
N SER A 324 25.71 -11.30 15.83
CA SER A 324 27.09 -11.77 15.96
C SER A 324 28.13 -10.82 15.35
N ALA A 325 27.71 -9.75 14.66
CA ALA A 325 28.64 -8.78 14.11
C ALA A 325 29.52 -8.15 15.19
N ARG A 326 30.78 -7.95 14.84
CA ARG A 326 31.71 -7.16 15.65
C ARG A 326 31.27 -5.70 15.62
N ILE A 327 31.25 -5.08 16.80
CA ILE A 327 30.93 -3.66 16.97
C ILE A 327 32.24 -2.92 17.23
N ASP A 328 32.59 -2.03 16.32
CA ASP A 328 33.86 -1.28 16.32
C ASP A 328 33.66 0.25 16.50
N PHE A 329 32.50 0.67 17.03
CA PHE A 329 32.26 2.08 17.38
C PHE A 329 32.88 2.43 18.74
N SER A 330 33.55 3.59 18.81
CA SER A 330 34.26 4.00 20.03
C SER A 330 33.35 4.41 21.19
N ASP A 331 32.10 4.76 20.91
CA ASP A 331 31.07 5.24 21.84
C ASP A 331 30.07 4.14 22.25
N VAL A 332 30.22 2.91 21.74
CA VAL A 332 29.33 1.79 22.08
C VAL A 332 30.00 0.88 23.10
N GLY A 333 29.61 1.02 24.37
CA GLY A 333 30.04 0.16 25.47
C GLY A 333 29.61 -1.29 25.31
N SER A 334 30.32 -2.22 25.96
CA SER A 334 30.00 -3.66 25.92
C SER A 334 28.66 -4.03 26.56
N ASP A 335 28.16 -3.16 27.44
CA ASP A 335 26.92 -3.27 28.21
C ASP A 335 25.79 -2.38 27.68
N ALA A 336 25.98 -1.74 26.52
CA ALA A 336 24.96 -0.90 25.91
C ALA A 336 23.67 -1.70 25.64
N TRP A 337 22.53 -1.17 26.08
CA TRP A 337 21.23 -1.85 26.03
C TRP A 337 20.74 -2.18 24.61
N TYR A 338 21.23 -1.44 23.61
CA TYR A 338 20.94 -1.63 22.18
C TYR A 338 21.99 -2.47 21.46
N ARG A 339 23.03 -2.95 22.16
CA ARG A 339 24.22 -3.54 21.54
C ARG A 339 23.91 -4.78 20.70
N ASP A 340 23.08 -5.68 21.21
CA ASP A 340 22.70 -6.90 20.46
C ASP A 340 21.87 -6.57 19.21
N ALA A 341 20.92 -5.65 19.34
CA ALA A 341 20.13 -5.16 18.22
C ALA A 341 21.02 -4.51 17.13
N LEU A 342 22.02 -3.73 17.55
CA LEU A 342 23.02 -3.13 16.65
C LEU A 342 23.88 -4.20 15.97
N ALA A 343 24.39 -5.19 16.72
CA ALA A 343 25.15 -6.30 16.14
C ALA A 343 24.33 -7.06 15.08
N TRP A 344 23.07 -7.36 15.37
CA TRP A 344 22.18 -8.03 14.43
C TRP A 344 21.94 -7.18 13.17
N ALA A 345 21.70 -5.87 13.35
CA ALA A 345 21.44 -4.96 12.24
C ALA A 345 22.67 -4.79 11.33
N LEU A 346 23.89 -4.74 11.89
CA LEU A 346 25.13 -4.70 11.12
C LEU A 346 25.37 -6.00 10.35
N GLU A 347 25.13 -7.16 10.99
CA GLU A 347 25.30 -8.48 10.37
C GLU A 347 24.45 -8.63 9.10
N HIS A 348 23.24 -8.07 9.10
CA HIS A 348 22.28 -8.19 8.00
C HIS A 348 22.27 -6.98 7.05
N ASN A 349 23.20 -6.03 7.20
CA ASN A 349 23.25 -4.77 6.43
C ASN A 349 21.96 -3.93 6.53
N ILE A 350 21.30 -3.97 7.69
CA ILE A 350 20.06 -3.23 7.97
C ILE A 350 20.38 -1.77 8.35
N ALA A 351 21.44 -1.54 9.13
CA ALA A 351 21.83 -0.23 9.66
C ALA A 351 23.06 0.36 8.96
N TRP A 352 23.01 0.46 7.64
CA TRP A 352 24.18 0.80 6.82
C TRP A 352 24.65 2.26 6.94
N TRP A 353 23.85 3.19 7.48
CA TRP A 353 24.32 4.56 7.73
C TRP A 353 25.28 4.66 8.92
N ALA A 354 25.46 3.57 9.68
CA ALA A 354 26.40 3.48 10.80
C ALA A 354 27.83 3.16 10.30
N GLU A 355 28.39 4.00 9.43
CA GLU A 355 29.73 3.80 8.83
C GLU A 355 30.83 4.69 9.47
N HIS A 356 30.49 5.43 10.53
CA HIS A 356 31.41 6.35 11.22
C HIS A 356 32.18 5.66 12.36
N SER A 357 33.18 6.35 12.93
CA SER A 357 33.88 5.88 14.13
C SER A 357 33.00 5.86 15.39
N THR A 358 31.86 6.54 15.34
CA THR A 358 30.85 6.62 16.40
C THR A 358 29.48 6.19 15.86
N PHE A 359 28.62 5.67 16.74
CA PHE A 359 27.24 5.33 16.42
C PHE A 359 26.25 6.45 16.79
N ASP A 360 26.60 7.27 17.78
CA ASP A 360 25.81 8.42 18.26
C ASP A 360 24.38 7.99 18.64
N ALA A 361 24.32 7.00 19.53
CA ALA A 361 23.13 6.23 19.90
C ALA A 361 21.91 7.06 20.33
N GLU A 362 22.15 8.17 21.03
CA GLU A 362 21.12 9.02 21.64
C GLU A 362 20.70 10.17 20.74
N GLU A 363 21.39 10.40 19.63
CA GLU A 363 21.02 11.45 18.67
C GLU A 363 19.67 11.11 18.00
N PRO A 364 18.83 12.13 17.72
CA PRO A 364 17.60 11.95 16.96
C PRO A 364 17.86 11.30 15.60
N ALA A 365 17.11 10.24 15.30
CA ALA A 365 17.18 9.61 13.99
C ALA A 365 16.45 10.46 12.94
N THR A 366 17.10 10.69 11.80
CA THR A 366 16.51 11.46 10.70
C THR A 366 15.54 10.61 9.88
N ARG A 367 14.64 11.25 9.13
CA ARG A 367 13.71 10.57 8.23
C ARG A 367 14.44 9.72 7.18
N ALA A 368 15.59 10.18 6.68
CA ALA A 368 16.44 9.42 5.77
C ALA A 368 17.01 8.15 6.43
N GLU A 369 17.48 8.24 7.66
CA GLU A 369 17.98 7.09 8.43
C GLU A 369 16.86 6.08 8.72
N ILE A 370 15.66 6.54 9.09
CA ILE A 370 14.51 5.64 9.30
C ILE A 370 14.08 4.96 7.99
N ALA A 371 14.11 5.67 6.87
CA ALA A 371 13.80 5.08 5.57
C ALA A 371 14.82 3.98 5.20
N ALA A 372 16.10 4.29 5.35
CA ALA A 372 17.20 3.36 5.16
C ALA A 372 17.08 2.13 6.07
N LEU A 373 16.73 2.31 7.34
CA LEU A 373 16.52 1.25 8.33
C LEU A 373 15.43 0.27 7.90
N LEU A 374 14.25 0.78 7.58
CA LEU A 374 13.10 -0.05 7.23
C LEU A 374 13.30 -0.74 5.88
N HIS A 375 13.96 -0.08 4.93
CA HIS A 375 14.29 -0.69 3.65
C HIS A 375 15.35 -1.78 3.80
N GLY A 376 16.41 -1.55 4.58
CA GLY A 376 17.40 -2.58 4.92
C GLY A 376 16.76 -3.77 5.61
N TYR A 377 15.86 -3.53 6.57
CA TYR A 377 15.05 -4.57 7.18
C TYR A 377 14.23 -5.33 6.14
N HIS A 378 13.54 -4.66 5.23
CA HIS A 378 12.73 -5.29 4.18
C HIS A 378 13.55 -6.20 3.25
N LEU A 379 14.77 -5.79 2.90
CA LEU A 379 15.65 -6.52 1.98
C LEU A 379 16.40 -7.69 2.63
N ARG A 380 16.35 -7.83 3.97
CA ARG A 380 17.11 -8.87 4.66
C ARG A 380 16.74 -10.28 4.18
N PRO A 381 17.70 -11.20 4.02
CA PRO A 381 17.40 -12.60 3.73
C PRO A 381 16.54 -13.20 4.87
N SER A 382 15.40 -13.79 4.55
CA SER A 382 14.54 -14.39 5.57
C SER A 382 15.21 -15.64 6.17
N THR A 383 15.79 -15.51 7.36
CA THR A 383 16.12 -16.67 8.20
C THR A 383 14.91 -16.97 9.07
N SER A 384 14.10 -17.98 8.72
CA SER A 384 13.01 -18.44 9.60
C SER A 384 13.55 -19.06 10.89
N PRO A 385 13.13 -18.60 12.08
CA PRO A 385 13.18 -19.42 13.28
C PRO A 385 11.84 -20.17 13.41
N SER A 386 11.95 -21.46 13.68
CA SER A 386 10.86 -22.40 13.88
C SER A 386 9.85 -21.91 14.91
N ALA A 387 8.57 -22.18 14.63
CA ALA A 387 7.45 -22.06 15.56
C ALA A 387 7.80 -22.67 16.93
N VAL A 388 7.53 -21.91 17.99
CA VAL A 388 7.31 -22.44 19.33
C VAL A 388 5.91 -22.03 19.75
N ALA A 389 5.00 -23.00 19.70
CA ALA A 389 3.76 -22.97 20.44
C ALA A 389 3.84 -24.08 21.49
N PRO A 390 3.37 -23.88 22.73
CA PRO A 390 2.74 -24.97 23.47
C PRO A 390 1.40 -25.36 22.84
#